data_AF-A0A821JUT4-F1
#
_entry.id   AF-A0A821JUT4-F1
#
_cell.length_a   1.000
_cell.length_b   1.000
_cell.length_c   1.000
_cell.angle_alpha   90.00
_cell.angle_beta   90.00
_cell.angle_gamma   90.00
#
_symmetry.space_group_name_H-M   'P 1'
#
loop_
_entity.id
_entity.type
_entity.pdbx_description
1 polymer ?
#
loop_
_entity_poly.entity_id
_entity_poly.type
_entity_poly.pdbx_seq_one_letter_code
_entity_poly.pdbx_strand_id
1 'polypeptide(L)'
;VDHCGHRYGPLHIEMKRKLNQMDDVIRNISLSFNKSNSSSLLMVIGDHGMTQQGDHGGDELNEIETAMFIYTNKPNYFSLSQQNEKSVSQIDLVPTLSWFLHTLIPFSSLGMMIIDIIPVEQRYVAMKLNFEQIEIYLKQISLTLPLSDKLQELRANLRTIFISFDRERNLTMIENLFNEFKFELQTHFRLQWSTFNVFRIIVG
;
A
#
# COMPACT_ATOMS: atom_id res chain seq x y z
N VAL A 1 0.92 4.26 -21.25
CA VAL A 1 1.92 3.17 -21.29
C VAL A 1 1.22 1.89 -21.69
N ASP A 2 0.12 1.57 -21.01
CA ASP A 2 -0.85 0.51 -21.33
C ASP A 2 -1.09 0.26 -22.84
N HIS A 3 -1.71 1.19 -23.59
CA HIS A 3 -1.93 1.02 -25.04
C HIS A 3 -0.66 0.66 -25.85
N CYS A 4 0.51 1.17 -25.45
CA CYS A 4 1.78 0.81 -26.12
C CYS A 4 2.19 -0.64 -25.79
N GLY A 5 1.89 -1.09 -24.56
CA GLY A 5 2.09 -2.46 -24.11
C GLY A 5 1.22 -3.42 -24.91
N HIS A 6 -0.10 -3.20 -24.93
CA HIS A 6 -1.03 -4.01 -25.75
C HIS A 6 -0.64 -4.07 -27.22
N ARG A 7 -0.23 -2.94 -27.79
CA ARG A 7 0.04 -2.87 -29.23
C ARG A 7 1.34 -3.54 -29.65
N TYR A 8 2.39 -3.41 -28.85
CA TYR A 8 3.76 -3.75 -29.25
C TYR A 8 4.48 -4.73 -28.32
N GLY A 9 4.00 -4.92 -27.09
CA GLY A 9 4.65 -5.67 -26.03
C GLY A 9 5.67 -4.83 -25.22
N PRO A 10 6.00 -5.26 -23.99
CA PRO A 10 6.87 -4.53 -23.06
C PRO A 10 8.32 -4.39 -23.53
N LEU A 11 8.83 -5.33 -24.33
CA LEU A 11 10.23 -5.35 -24.79
C LEU A 11 10.45 -4.62 -26.12
N HIS A 12 9.41 -4.04 -26.70
CA HIS A 12 9.50 -3.38 -28.00
C HIS A 12 10.11 -1.97 -27.90
N ILE A 13 10.78 -1.52 -28.97
CA ILE A 13 11.43 -0.19 -29.01
C ILE A 13 10.45 0.97 -28.77
N GLU A 14 9.20 0.82 -29.20
CA GLU A 14 8.14 1.80 -28.93
C GLU A 14 7.79 1.89 -27.44
N MET A 15 7.83 0.77 -26.72
CA MET A 15 7.66 0.79 -25.26
C MET A 15 8.80 1.56 -24.61
N LYS A 16 10.05 1.28 -24.99
CA LYS A 16 11.21 2.04 -24.52
C LYS A 16 11.07 3.53 -24.79
N ARG A 17 10.68 3.92 -26.00
CA ARG A 17 10.43 5.33 -26.36
C ARG A 17 9.33 5.96 -25.50
N LYS A 18 8.24 5.24 -25.26
CA LYS A 18 7.13 5.71 -24.40
C LYS A 18 7.55 5.82 -22.93
N LEU A 19 8.34 4.89 -22.40
CA LEU A 19 8.87 4.94 -21.03
C LEU A 19 9.83 6.12 -20.86
N ASN A 20 10.73 6.37 -21.83
CA ASN A 20 11.58 7.56 -21.81
C ASN A 20 10.76 8.86 -21.80
N GLN A 21 9.66 8.91 -22.55
CA GLN A 21 8.74 10.06 -22.49
C GLN A 21 8.17 10.26 -21.08
N MET A 22 7.77 9.18 -20.38
CA MET A 22 7.23 9.30 -19.01
C MET A 22 8.31 9.68 -18.00
N ASP A 23 9.53 9.14 -18.16
CA ASP A 23 10.70 9.54 -17.37
C ASP A 23 10.97 11.05 -17.48
N ASP A 24 10.90 11.63 -18.69
CA ASP A 24 11.02 13.08 -18.87
C ASP A 24 9.90 13.87 -18.17
N VAL A 25 8.65 13.39 -18.21
CA VAL A 25 7.55 14.03 -17.47
C VAL A 25 7.81 14.00 -15.97
N ILE A 26 8.15 12.84 -15.41
CA ILE A 26 8.41 12.66 -13.98
C ILE A 26 9.58 13.54 -13.54
N ARG A 27 10.66 13.59 -14.33
CA ARG A 27 11.82 14.44 -14.11
C ARG A 27 11.44 15.92 -14.08
N ASN A 28 10.66 16.39 -15.05
CA ASN A 28 10.24 17.78 -15.11
C ASN A 28 9.38 18.19 -13.90
N ILE A 29 8.45 17.33 -13.46
CA ILE A 29 7.64 17.56 -12.26
C ILE A 29 8.55 17.60 -11.02
N SER A 30 9.44 16.63 -10.86
CA SER A 30 10.36 16.54 -9.71
C SER A 30 11.28 17.77 -9.63
N LEU A 31 11.81 18.23 -10.78
CA LEU A 31 12.61 19.46 -10.85
C LEU A 31 11.81 20.71 -10.51
N SER A 32 10.52 20.76 -10.83
CA SER A 32 9.66 21.89 -10.44
C SER A 32 9.51 22.01 -8.92
N PHE A 33 9.49 20.88 -8.19
CA PHE A 33 9.42 20.88 -6.73
C PHE A 33 10.69 21.45 -6.09
N ASN A 34 11.87 21.20 -6.68
CA ASN A 34 13.12 21.79 -6.19
C ASN A 34 13.18 23.32 -6.34
N LYS A 35 12.35 23.90 -7.22
CA LYS A 35 12.25 25.35 -7.39
C LYS A 35 11.23 25.98 -6.44
N SER A 36 10.40 25.16 -5.78
CA SER A 36 9.43 25.62 -4.79
C SER A 36 10.08 25.74 -3.41
N ASN A 37 9.64 26.73 -2.62
CA ASN A 37 10.00 26.85 -1.21
C ASN A 37 9.16 25.96 -0.29
N SER A 38 8.15 25.24 -0.82
CA SER A 38 7.31 24.30 -0.07
C SER A 38 7.82 22.87 -0.16
N SER A 39 7.73 22.13 0.96
CA SER A 39 7.92 20.67 0.94
C SER A 39 6.81 20.03 0.11
N SER A 40 7.20 19.18 -0.83
CA SER A 40 6.32 18.52 -1.80
C SER A 40 6.64 17.03 -1.86
N LEU A 41 5.62 16.21 -2.12
CA LEU A 41 5.73 14.76 -2.29
C LEU A 41 5.18 14.41 -3.67
N LEU A 42 5.95 13.67 -4.46
CA LEU A 42 5.53 13.04 -5.69
C LEU A 42 5.48 11.54 -5.47
N MET A 43 4.33 10.93 -5.72
CA MET A 43 4.18 9.48 -5.78
C MET A 43 3.65 9.11 -7.16
N VAL A 44 4.38 8.25 -7.87
CA VAL A 44 4.01 7.71 -9.18
C VAL A 44 3.85 6.22 -9.02
N ILE A 45 2.69 5.71 -9.40
CA ILE A 45 2.34 4.29 -9.29
C ILE A 45 1.89 3.77 -10.65
N GLY A 46 2.10 2.49 -10.89
CA GLY A 46 1.26 1.75 -11.83
C GLY A 46 0.01 1.22 -11.13
N ASP A 47 -1.04 1.07 -11.91
CA ASP A 47 -2.31 0.43 -11.53
C ASP A 47 -2.25 -1.10 -11.71
N HIS A 48 -1.52 -1.56 -12.72
CA HIS A 48 -1.21 -2.98 -12.92
C HIS A 48 0.14 -3.15 -13.62
N GLY A 49 0.59 -4.40 -13.71
CA GLY A 49 1.67 -4.83 -14.58
C GLY A 49 1.16 -5.32 -15.94
N MET A 50 1.95 -6.10 -16.67
CA MET A 50 1.54 -6.74 -17.93
C MET A 50 2.35 -8.00 -18.22
N THR A 51 1.78 -8.93 -18.98
CA THR A 51 2.47 -10.11 -19.50
C THR A 51 3.52 -9.72 -20.54
N GLN A 52 4.35 -10.69 -20.95
CA GLN A 52 5.35 -10.47 -22.02
C GLN A 52 4.72 -10.16 -23.38
N GLN A 53 3.44 -10.51 -23.57
CA GLN A 53 2.66 -10.23 -24.77
C GLN A 53 1.98 -8.85 -24.70
N GLY A 54 1.98 -8.20 -23.53
CA GLY A 54 1.38 -6.90 -23.30
C GLY A 54 -0.06 -6.95 -22.78
N ASP A 55 -0.58 -8.14 -22.47
CA ASP A 55 -1.90 -8.33 -21.85
C ASP A 55 -1.83 -8.09 -20.33
N HIS A 56 -2.99 -7.96 -19.69
CA HIS A 56 -3.11 -7.88 -18.24
C HIS A 56 -4.51 -8.33 -17.78
N GLY A 57 -4.72 -8.47 -16.46
CA GLY A 57 -6.02 -8.80 -15.85
C GLY A 57 -6.10 -10.22 -15.30
N GLY A 58 -5.02 -11.01 -15.43
CA GLY A 58 -4.79 -12.27 -14.74
C GLY A 58 -4.11 -12.10 -13.39
N ASP A 59 -3.53 -13.19 -12.91
CA ASP A 59 -2.85 -13.31 -11.61
C ASP A 59 -1.35 -13.62 -11.74
N GLU A 60 -0.78 -13.52 -12.96
CA GLU A 60 0.65 -13.70 -13.14
C GLU A 60 1.44 -12.62 -12.38
N LEU A 61 2.62 -12.99 -11.87
CA LEU A 61 3.45 -12.06 -11.10
C LEU A 61 3.71 -10.75 -11.87
N ASN A 62 3.98 -10.85 -13.18
CA ASN A 62 4.21 -9.69 -14.04
C ASN A 62 2.97 -8.79 -14.22
N GLU A 63 1.77 -9.31 -13.97
CA GLU A 63 0.50 -8.56 -14.06
C GLU A 63 0.11 -7.90 -12.74
N ILE A 64 0.43 -8.54 -11.60
CA ILE A 64 0.07 -8.03 -10.27
C ILE A 64 1.17 -7.18 -9.63
N GLU A 65 2.42 -7.32 -10.06
CA GLU A 65 3.51 -6.44 -9.64
C GLU A 65 3.61 -5.21 -10.54
N THR A 66 3.81 -4.06 -9.91
CA THR A 66 3.92 -2.79 -10.61
C THR A 66 4.86 -1.84 -9.87
N ALA A 67 5.29 -0.78 -10.57
CA ALA A 67 6.25 0.16 -10.04
C ALA A 67 5.59 1.18 -9.10
N MET A 68 6.28 1.51 -8.01
CA MET A 68 6.02 2.69 -7.19
C MET A 68 7.30 3.52 -7.09
N PHE A 69 7.21 4.79 -7.47
CA PHE A 69 8.27 5.78 -7.33
C PHE A 69 7.82 6.87 -6.37
N ILE A 70 8.66 7.19 -5.38
CA ILE A 70 8.37 8.21 -4.38
C ILE A 70 9.53 9.20 -4.34
N TYR A 71 9.20 10.48 -4.41
CA TYR A 71 10.16 11.57 -4.38
C TYR A 71 9.67 12.70 -3.50
N THR A 72 10.57 13.34 -2.76
CA THR A 72 10.30 14.59 -2.06
C THR A 72 11.50 15.52 -2.18
N ASN A 73 11.23 16.83 -2.23
CA ASN A 73 12.26 17.86 -2.15
C ASN A 73 12.68 18.16 -0.69
N LYS A 74 12.10 17.46 0.30
CA LYS A 74 12.51 17.56 1.71
C LYS A 74 13.71 16.64 1.95
N PRO A 75 14.90 17.19 2.26
CA PRO A 75 16.10 16.38 2.44
C PRO A 75 15.95 15.42 3.63
N ASN A 76 16.50 14.22 3.49
CA ASN A 76 16.54 13.17 4.52
C ASN A 76 15.18 12.79 5.12
N TYR A 77 14.09 12.97 4.37
CA TYR A 77 12.75 12.67 4.88
C TYR A 77 12.44 11.17 4.94
N PHE A 78 12.94 10.39 3.97
CA PHE A 78 12.79 8.95 3.95
C PHE A 78 13.99 8.26 4.57
N SER A 79 13.74 7.27 5.42
CA SER A 79 14.75 6.37 5.98
C SER A 79 14.48 4.95 5.50
N LEU A 80 14.67 4.72 4.21
CA LEU A 80 14.55 3.39 3.62
C LEU A 80 15.83 2.60 3.87
N SER A 81 15.73 1.44 4.53
CA SER A 81 16.84 0.49 4.60
C SER A 81 17.06 -0.12 3.21
N GLN A 82 18.29 -0.08 2.70
CA GLN A 82 18.67 -0.68 1.41
C GLN A 82 18.51 -2.21 1.35
N GLN A 83 18.22 -2.85 2.48
CA GLN A 83 18.03 -4.29 2.58
C GLN A 83 16.56 -4.59 2.79
N ASN A 84 15.90 -4.99 1.70
CA ASN A 84 14.94 -6.09 1.60
C ASN A 84 14.09 -5.87 0.33
N GLU A 85 14.02 -6.88 -0.52
CA GLU A 85 12.96 -7.00 -1.53
C GLU A 85 11.63 -7.16 -0.78
N LYS A 86 10.96 -6.04 -0.49
CA LYS A 86 9.64 -6.01 0.14
C LYS A 86 8.63 -5.47 -0.86
N SER A 87 7.55 -6.20 -1.05
CA SER A 87 6.39 -5.74 -1.79
C SER A 87 5.39 -5.05 -0.85
N VAL A 88 4.71 -4.02 -1.35
CA VAL A 88 3.63 -3.32 -0.65
C VAL A 88 2.31 -3.52 -1.41
N SER A 89 1.18 -3.61 -0.70
CA SER A 89 -0.12 -3.77 -1.34
C SER A 89 -0.63 -2.42 -1.85
N GLN A 90 -1.28 -2.35 -3.02
CA GLN A 90 -1.83 -1.07 -3.51
C GLN A 90 -2.83 -0.41 -2.54
N ILE A 91 -3.59 -1.21 -1.77
CA ILE A 91 -4.52 -0.68 -0.76
C ILE A 91 -3.81 0.10 0.36
N ASP A 92 -2.52 -0.15 0.58
CA ASP A 92 -1.69 0.56 1.57
C ASP A 92 -1.41 2.01 1.16
N LEU A 93 -1.64 2.36 -0.11
CA LEU A 93 -1.47 3.71 -0.63
C LEU A 93 -2.35 4.73 0.09
N VAL A 94 -3.62 4.40 0.29
CA VAL A 94 -4.63 5.33 0.83
C VAL A 94 -4.30 5.82 2.25
N PRO A 95 -4.04 4.96 3.24
CA PRO A 95 -3.66 5.42 4.58
C PRO A 95 -2.30 6.13 4.57
N THR A 96 -1.37 5.72 3.70
CA THR A 96 -0.06 6.35 3.53
C THR A 96 -0.18 7.79 2.98
N LEU A 97 -1.03 8.02 1.99
CA LEU A 97 -1.33 9.36 1.49
C LEU A 97 -2.04 10.20 2.55
N SER A 98 -2.96 9.60 3.30
CA SER A 98 -3.66 10.30 4.38
C SER A 98 -2.68 10.86 5.42
N TRP A 99 -1.65 10.08 5.75
CA TRP A 99 -0.55 10.53 6.61
C TRP A 99 0.16 11.77 6.06
N PHE A 100 0.62 11.73 4.80
CA PHE A 100 1.37 12.85 4.21
C PHE A 100 0.51 14.09 3.91
N LEU A 101 -0.77 13.91 3.64
CA LEU A 101 -1.72 15.01 3.42
C LEU A 101 -2.28 15.57 4.73
N HIS A 102 -1.93 14.98 5.88
CA HIS A 102 -2.51 15.30 7.19
C HIS A 102 -4.04 15.23 7.21
N THR A 103 -4.60 14.24 6.52
CA THR A 103 -6.04 13.95 6.50
C THR A 103 -6.34 12.69 7.30
N LEU A 104 -7.61 12.53 7.69
CA LEU A 104 -8.05 11.29 8.30
C LEU A 104 -7.97 10.14 7.28
N ILE A 105 -7.61 8.95 7.77
CA ILE A 105 -7.68 7.73 6.98
C ILE A 105 -9.16 7.44 6.70
N PRO A 106 -9.57 7.20 5.44
CA PRO A 106 -10.96 6.87 5.11
C PRO A 106 -11.47 5.69 5.94
N PHE A 107 -12.70 5.81 6.46
CA PHE A 107 -13.28 4.84 7.39
C PHE A 107 -13.21 3.39 6.88
N SER A 108 -13.48 3.15 5.60
CA SER A 108 -13.48 1.82 4.98
C SER A 108 -12.14 1.38 4.41
N SER A 109 -11.06 2.13 4.65
CA SER A 109 -9.72 1.70 4.26
C SER A 109 -9.31 0.44 5.03
N LEU A 110 -8.91 -0.59 4.30
CA LEU A 110 -8.26 -1.80 4.83
C LEU A 110 -6.74 -1.79 4.66
N GLY A 111 -6.21 -0.73 4.05
CA GLY A 111 -4.78 -0.54 3.89
C GLY A 111 -4.09 -0.32 5.23
N MET A 112 -2.82 -0.71 5.27
CA MET A 112 -1.92 -0.39 6.37
C MET A 112 -0.83 0.56 5.85
N MET A 113 -0.48 1.62 6.57
CA MET A 113 0.52 2.60 6.14
C MET A 113 1.86 1.92 5.79
N ILE A 114 2.53 2.40 4.74
CA ILE A 114 3.88 1.97 4.38
C ILE A 114 4.86 2.61 5.37
N ILE A 115 5.08 1.92 6.48
CA ILE A 115 5.88 2.44 7.60
C ILE A 115 7.34 2.71 7.21
N ASP A 116 7.88 1.95 6.25
CA ASP A 116 9.27 2.10 5.80
C ASP A 116 9.58 3.51 5.25
N ILE A 117 8.58 4.22 4.70
CA ILE A 117 8.72 5.60 4.20
C ILE A 117 8.29 6.67 5.21
N ILE A 118 7.96 6.27 6.44
CA ILE A 118 7.66 7.20 7.53
C ILE A 118 8.93 7.40 8.38
N PRO A 119 9.28 8.64 8.76
CA PRO A 119 10.40 8.91 9.66
C PRO A 119 10.32 8.07 10.94
N VAL A 120 11.44 7.49 11.37
CA VAL A 120 11.49 6.49 12.45
C VAL A 120 10.82 6.99 13.74
N GLU A 121 11.02 8.27 14.06
CA GLU A 121 10.45 8.93 15.25
C GLU A 121 8.92 9.09 15.20
N GLN A 122 8.32 8.95 14.02
CA GLN A 122 6.89 9.10 13.78
C GLN A 122 6.18 7.76 13.57
N ARG A 123 6.93 6.67 13.33
CA ARG A 123 6.37 5.35 12.99
C ARG A 123 5.42 4.81 14.05
N TYR A 124 5.73 4.98 15.34
CA TYR A 124 4.82 4.56 16.42
C TYR A 124 3.46 5.25 16.31
N VAL A 125 3.44 6.57 16.10
CA VAL A 125 2.21 7.36 15.98
C VAL A 125 1.45 6.99 14.72
N ALA A 126 2.14 6.82 13.60
CA ALA A 126 1.56 6.38 12.34
C ALA A 126 0.87 5.01 12.47
N MET A 127 1.56 4.02 13.05
CA MET A 127 1.00 2.69 13.30
C MET A 127 -0.20 2.75 14.23
N LYS A 128 -0.12 3.54 15.31
CA LYS A 128 -1.23 3.72 16.26
C LYS A 128 -2.47 4.30 15.58
N LEU A 129 -2.34 5.41 14.84
CA LEU A 129 -3.49 6.05 14.17
C LEU A 129 -4.12 5.15 13.11
N ASN A 130 -3.30 4.39 12.38
CA ASN A 130 -3.79 3.44 11.41
C ASN A 130 -4.53 2.27 12.09
N PHE A 131 -3.98 1.73 13.16
CA PHE A 131 -4.63 0.70 13.97
C PHE A 131 -5.96 1.20 14.55
N GLU A 132 -6.01 2.42 15.08
CA GLU A 132 -7.24 3.01 15.61
C GLU A 132 -8.33 3.15 14.54
N GLN A 133 -7.99 3.57 13.31
CA GLN A 133 -8.98 3.59 12.22
C GLN A 133 -9.49 2.18 11.89
N ILE A 134 -8.60 1.18 11.80
CA ILE A 134 -8.99 -0.20 11.56
C ILE A 134 -9.87 -0.73 12.70
N GLU A 135 -9.58 -0.41 13.96
CA GLU A 135 -10.41 -0.80 15.11
C GLU A 135 -11.85 -0.30 14.99
N ILE A 136 -12.02 0.95 14.57
CA ILE A 136 -13.35 1.55 14.38
C ILE A 136 -14.08 0.82 13.25
N TYR A 137 -13.39 0.53 12.14
CA TYR A 137 -13.96 -0.22 11.01
C TYR A 137 -14.36 -1.64 11.38
N LEU A 138 -13.46 -2.39 12.04
CA LEU A 138 -13.71 -3.76 12.49
C LEU A 138 -14.86 -3.84 13.48
N LYS A 139 -15.01 -2.85 14.39
CA LYS A 139 -16.14 -2.81 15.33
C LYS A 139 -17.49 -2.74 14.60
N GLN A 140 -17.56 -2.05 13.46
CA GLN A 140 -18.77 -1.95 12.66
C GLN A 140 -19.07 -3.26 11.93
N ILE A 141 -18.03 -3.90 11.36
CA ILE A 141 -18.20 -5.07 10.49
C ILE A 141 -18.25 -6.40 11.24
N SER A 142 -17.67 -6.49 12.44
CA SER A 142 -17.70 -7.72 13.23
C SER A 142 -19.11 -8.17 13.62
N LEU A 143 -20.11 -7.28 13.50
CA LEU A 143 -21.53 -7.60 13.66
C LEU A 143 -22.05 -8.52 12.56
N THR A 144 -21.44 -8.49 11.38
CA THR A 144 -21.86 -9.23 10.19
C THR A 144 -20.81 -10.23 9.70
N LEU A 145 -19.55 -10.04 10.05
CA LEU A 145 -18.43 -10.87 9.61
C LEU A 145 -17.56 -11.28 10.82
N PRO A 146 -17.63 -12.53 11.28
CA PRO A 146 -16.75 -13.04 12.33
C PRO A 146 -15.27 -12.96 11.91
N LEU A 147 -14.42 -12.46 12.80
CA LEU A 147 -12.97 -12.37 12.57
C LEU A 147 -12.28 -13.70 12.92
N SER A 148 -11.18 -14.03 12.24
CA SER A 148 -10.38 -15.21 12.60
C SER A 148 -9.77 -15.06 14.01
N ASP A 149 -9.56 -16.18 14.70
CA ASP A 149 -8.98 -16.19 16.05
C ASP A 149 -7.60 -15.51 16.07
N LYS A 150 -6.79 -15.77 15.03
CA LYS A 150 -5.47 -15.15 14.87
C LYS A 150 -5.56 -13.62 14.72
N LEU A 151 -6.51 -13.13 13.92
CA LEU A 151 -6.72 -11.69 13.78
C LEU A 151 -7.20 -11.07 15.09
N GLN A 152 -8.06 -11.74 15.84
CA GLN A 152 -8.52 -11.29 17.17
C GLN A 152 -7.38 -11.23 18.19
N GLU A 153 -6.47 -12.21 18.19
CA GLU A 153 -5.29 -12.25 19.05
C GLU A 153 -4.34 -11.08 18.76
N LEU A 154 -3.96 -10.89 17.49
CA LEU A 154 -3.06 -9.80 17.07
C LEU A 154 -3.65 -8.44 17.39
N ARG A 155 -4.96 -8.29 17.16
CA ARG A 155 -5.73 -7.11 17.52
C ARG A 155 -5.66 -6.81 19.02
N ALA A 156 -5.86 -7.81 19.88
CA ALA A 156 -5.78 -7.63 21.34
C ALA A 156 -4.36 -7.23 21.79
N ASN A 157 -3.33 -7.81 21.17
CA ASN A 157 -1.92 -7.50 21.46
C ASN A 157 -1.58 -6.05 21.10
N LEU A 158 -1.92 -5.60 19.89
CA LEU A 158 -1.71 -4.22 19.44
C LEU A 158 -2.52 -3.23 20.27
N ARG A 159 -3.77 -3.55 20.60
CA ARG A 159 -4.61 -2.72 21.47
C ARG A 159 -3.97 -2.51 22.83
N THR A 160 -3.41 -3.55 23.42
CA THR A 160 -2.68 -3.46 24.70
C THR A 160 -1.49 -2.51 24.59
N ILE A 161 -0.69 -2.64 23.54
CA ILE A 161 0.49 -1.79 23.28
C ILE A 161 0.12 -0.32 23.09
N PHE A 162 -0.93 -0.03 22.31
CA PHE A 162 -1.31 1.35 21.98
C PHE A 162 -2.12 2.05 23.08
N ILE A 163 -2.81 1.30 23.94
CA ILE A 163 -3.53 1.83 25.12
C ILE A 163 -2.58 2.11 26.29
N SER A 164 -1.58 1.25 26.53
CA SER A 164 -0.69 1.41 27.69
C SER A 164 0.23 2.64 27.61
N PHE A 165 0.25 3.36 26.47
CA PHE A 165 1.18 4.45 26.17
C PHE A 165 2.65 4.09 26.43
N ASP A 166 2.96 2.80 26.45
CA ASP A 166 4.27 2.26 26.75
C ASP A 166 5.19 2.42 25.53
N ARG A 167 5.75 3.63 25.41
CA ARG A 167 6.74 3.97 24.39
C ARG A 167 8.11 3.34 24.67
N GLU A 168 8.29 2.67 25.80
CA GLU A 168 9.54 1.98 26.15
C GLU A 168 9.67 0.64 25.43
N ARG A 169 8.58 0.13 24.84
CA ARG A 169 8.62 -1.08 24.00
C ARG A 169 9.46 -0.86 22.74
N ASN A 170 10.22 -1.91 22.40
CA ASN A 170 11.08 -1.92 21.22
C ASN A 170 10.26 -1.68 19.94
N LEU A 171 10.55 -0.58 19.22
CA LEU A 171 9.86 -0.21 17.97
C LEU A 171 9.87 -1.34 16.95
N THR A 172 10.98 -2.10 16.84
CA THR A 172 11.10 -3.24 15.93
C THR A 172 10.08 -4.34 16.25
N MET A 173 9.84 -4.60 17.54
CA MET A 173 8.83 -5.58 17.96
C MET A 173 7.43 -5.11 17.56
N ILE A 174 7.14 -3.81 17.72
CA ILE A 174 5.85 -3.23 17.35
C ILE A 174 5.65 -3.28 15.84
N GLU A 175 6.66 -2.91 15.05
CA GLU A 175 6.63 -3.00 13.59
C GLU A 175 6.40 -4.44 13.11
N ASN A 176 7.06 -5.42 13.73
CA ASN A 176 6.85 -6.84 13.39
C ASN A 176 5.41 -7.29 13.66
N LEU A 177 4.87 -6.96 14.85
CA LEU A 177 3.48 -7.31 15.19
C LEU A 177 2.47 -6.58 14.30
N PHE A 178 2.75 -5.34 13.93
CA PHE A 178 1.93 -4.55 13.01
C PHE A 178 1.92 -5.15 11.60
N ASN A 179 3.07 -5.64 11.12
CA ASN A 179 3.18 -6.34 9.84
C ASN A 179 2.45 -7.71 9.85
N GLU A 180 2.52 -8.44 10.97
CA GLU A 180 1.75 -9.68 11.13
C GLU A 180 0.24 -9.40 11.14
N PHE A 181 -0.20 -8.37 11.86
CA PHE A 181 -1.59 -7.91 11.85
C PHE A 181 -2.06 -7.49 10.46
N LYS A 182 -1.23 -6.72 9.73
CA LYS A 182 -1.48 -6.35 8.34
C LYS A 182 -1.74 -7.58 7.47
N PHE A 183 -0.85 -8.56 7.54
CA PHE A 183 -0.94 -9.78 6.73
C PHE A 183 -2.24 -10.54 7.01
N GLU A 184 -2.57 -10.77 8.28
CA GLU A 184 -3.78 -11.48 8.68
C GLU A 184 -5.05 -10.70 8.34
N LEU A 185 -5.06 -9.38 8.54
CA LEU A 185 -6.18 -8.51 8.19
C LEU A 185 -6.48 -8.59 6.69
N GLN A 186 -5.46 -8.38 5.85
CA GLN A 186 -5.63 -8.37 4.40
C GLN A 186 -6.03 -9.76 3.87
N THR A 187 -5.47 -10.83 4.44
CA THR A 187 -5.84 -12.21 4.10
C THR A 187 -7.29 -12.50 4.46
N HIS A 188 -7.73 -12.13 5.66
CA HIS A 188 -9.09 -12.35 6.14
C HIS A 188 -10.13 -11.72 5.20
N PHE A 189 -9.91 -10.48 4.74
CA PHE A 189 -10.84 -9.79 3.85
C PHE A 189 -10.76 -10.24 2.39
N ARG A 190 -9.60 -10.72 1.90
CA ARG A 190 -9.50 -11.31 0.55
C ARG A 190 -10.36 -12.58 0.42
N LEU A 191 -10.52 -13.35 1.50
CA LEU A 191 -11.40 -14.52 1.51
C LEU A 191 -12.89 -14.19 1.36
N GLN A 192 -13.26 -12.90 1.44
CA GLN A 192 -14.65 -12.43 1.33
C GLN A 192 -15.05 -12.02 -0.10
N TRP A 193 -14.22 -12.31 -1.10
CA TRP A 193 -14.54 -11.99 -2.49
C TRP A 193 -15.80 -12.70 -2.98
N SER A 194 -16.51 -12.04 -3.90
CA SER A 194 -17.73 -12.58 -4.49
C SER A 194 -17.45 -13.91 -5.17
N THR A 195 -18.17 -14.94 -4.76
CA THR A 195 -18.12 -16.26 -5.38
C THR A 195 -19.39 -16.49 -6.19
N PHE A 196 -19.25 -17.14 -7.34
CA PHE A 196 -20.39 -17.66 -8.07
C PHE A 196 -20.81 -19.00 -7.47
N ASN A 197 -22.10 -19.16 -7.19
CA ASN A 197 -22.62 -20.47 -6.85
C ASN A 197 -22.74 -21.28 -8.15
N VAL A 198 -21.89 -22.29 -8.30
CA VAL A 198 -21.81 -23.14 -9.51
C VAL A 198 -23.17 -23.73 -9.89
N PHE A 199 -24.01 -24.09 -8.92
CA PHE A 199 -25.35 -24.64 -9.18
C PHE A 199 -26.40 -23.61 -9.60
N ARG A 200 -26.07 -22.31 -9.51
CA ARG A 200 -26.92 -21.20 -9.95
C ARG A 200 -26.40 -20.51 -11.21
N ILE A 201 -25.33 -21.04 -11.81
CA ILE A 201 -24.87 -20.58 -13.12
C ILE A 201 -25.85 -21.13 -14.17
N ILE A 202 -26.60 -20.23 -14.83
CA ILE A 202 -27.42 -20.58 -15.99
C ILE A 202 -26.51 -20.58 -17.21
N VAL A 203 -26.30 -21.75 -17.80
CA VAL A 203 -25.60 -21.89 -19.08
C VAL A 203 -26.66 -21.90 -20.19
N GLY A 204 -26.53 -20.95 -21.12
CA GLY A 204 -27.35 -20.85 -22.33
C GLY A 204 -26.53 -21.14 -23.56
#